data_AF-A0A3B9RS72-F1
#
_entry.id   AF-A0A3B9RS72-F1
#
_cell.length_a   1.000
_cell.length_b   1.000
_cell.length_c   1.000
_cell.angle_alpha   90.00
_cell.angle_beta   90.00
_cell.angle_gamma   90.00
#
_symmetry.space_group_name_H-M   'P 1'
#
loop_
_entity.id
_entity.type
_entity.pdbx_description
1 polymer ?
#
loop_
_entity_poly.entity_id
_entity_poly.type
_entity_poly.pdbx_seq_one_letter_code
_entity_poly.pdbx_strand_id
1 'polypeptide(L)' 'MIRQSFVERNLRYLFPLPAVLFVVVLMVFPVCYTFFLSFTDWSLTSGKPLNIVAFKSYIDVLKEPR' A
#
# COMPACT_ATOMS: atom_id res chain seq x y z
N MET A 1 -12.65 -10.16 -44.26
CA MET A 1 -11.53 -9.69 -43.42
C MET A 1 -12.07 -9.37 -42.04
N ILE A 2 -11.90 -10.29 -41.08
CA ILE A 2 -12.34 -10.07 -39.69
C ILE A 2 -11.34 -9.10 -39.07
N ARG A 3 -11.78 -7.88 -38.74
CA ARG A 3 -10.99 -6.94 -37.93
C ARG A 3 -10.85 -7.58 -36.55
N GLN A 4 -9.71 -8.19 -36.28
CA GLN A 4 -9.36 -8.68 -34.94
C GLN A 4 -9.41 -7.47 -33.99
N SER A 5 -10.40 -7.47 -33.10
CA SER A 5 -10.57 -6.41 -32.11
C SER A 5 -9.37 -6.43 -31.15
N PHE A 6 -8.94 -5.26 -30.67
CA PHE A 6 -7.85 -5.16 -29.67
C PHE A 6 -8.10 -6.08 -28.46
N VAL A 7 -9.38 -6.26 -28.11
CA VAL A 7 -9.84 -7.18 -27.07
C VAL A 7 -9.45 -8.62 -27.39
N GLU A 8 -9.70 -9.12 -28.61
CA GLU A 8 -9.41 -10.49 -29.01
C GLU A 8 -7.91 -10.82 -28.94
N ARG A 9 -7.07 -9.88 -29.38
CA ARG A 9 -5.60 -10.03 -29.35
C ARG A 9 -5.05 -10.06 -27.92
N ASN A 10 -5.72 -9.40 -26.98
CA ASN A 10 -5.26 -9.25 -25.60
C ASN A 10 -6.07 -10.05 -24.57
N LEU A 11 -7.01 -10.90 -25.02
CA LEU A 11 -7.87 -11.76 -24.19
C LEU A 11 -7.07 -12.52 -23.12
N ARG A 12 -5.91 -13.07 -23.48
CA ARG A 12 -5.04 -13.82 -22.56
C ARG A 12 -4.55 -13.02 -21.36
N TYR A 13 -4.48 -11.69 -21.48
CA TYR A 13 -4.10 -10.79 -20.39
C TYR A 13 -5.32 -10.20 -19.72
N LEU A 14 -6.36 -9.86 -20.49
CA LEU A 14 -7.56 -9.21 -19.97
C LEU A 14 -8.35 -10.13 -19.01
N PHE A 15 -8.32 -11.44 -19.24
CA PHE A 15 -8.95 -12.44 -18.37
C PHE A 15 -8.31 -12.54 -16.97
N PRO A 16 -6.99 -12.71 -16.83
CA PRO A 16 -6.35 -12.77 -15.51
C PRO A 16 -6.12 -11.40 -14.86
N LEU A 17 -6.08 -10.31 -15.64
CA LEU A 17 -5.82 -8.95 -15.13
C LEU A 17 -6.69 -8.54 -13.94
N PRO A 18 -8.03 -8.73 -13.92
CA PRO A 18 -8.83 -8.38 -12.75
C PRO A 18 -8.45 -9.18 -11.50
N ALA A 19 -8.10 -10.46 -11.64
CA ALA A 19 -7.64 -11.28 -10.51
C ALA A 19 -6.27 -10.81 -9.99
N VAL A 20 -5.32 -10.55 -10.89
CA VAL A 20 -4.00 -10.03 -10.53
C VAL A 20 -4.10 -8.65 -9.88
N LEU A 21 -4.93 -7.76 -10.43
CA LEU A 21 -5.18 -6.43 -9.87
C LEU A 21 -5.73 -6.55 -8.44
N PHE A 22 -6.68 -7.46 -8.21
CA PHE A 22 -7.24 -7.68 -6.89
C PHE A 22 -6.18 -8.15 -5.88
N VAL A 23 -5.34 -9.12 -6.26
CA VAL A 23 -4.24 -9.60 -5.42
C VAL A 23 -3.24 -8.48 -5.13
N VAL A 24 -2.85 -7.71 -6.15
CA VAL A 24 -1.92 -6.58 -5.99
C VAL A 24 -2.51 -5.53 -5.04
N VAL A 25 -3.79 -5.18 -5.18
CA VAL A 25 -4.47 -4.25 -4.27
C VAL A 25 -4.46 -4.79 -2.85
N LEU A 26 -4.80 -6.06 -2.64
CA LEU A 26 -4.79 -6.67 -1.31
C LEU A 26 -3.38 -6.75 -0.69
N MET A 27 -2.32 -6.86 -1.48
CA MET A 27 -0.94 -6.83 -0.98
C MET A 27 -0.42 -5.42 -0.74
N VAL A 28 -0.70 -4.48 -1.63
CA VAL A 28 -0.19 -3.10 -1.57
C VAL A 28 -0.95 -2.28 -0.54
N PHE A 29 -2.26 -2.46 -0.42
CA PHE A 29 -3.09 -1.74 0.55
C PHE A 29 -2.57 -1.78 1.99
N PRO A 30 -2.30 -2.96 2.60
CA PRO A 30 -1.80 -3.01 3.97
C PRO A 30 -0.41 -2.39 4.10
N VAL A 31 0.46 -2.54 3.09
CA VAL A 31 1.80 -1.93 3.10
C VAL A 31 1.73 -0.41 3.04
N CYS A 32 0.88 0.15 2.18
CA CYS A 32 0.66 1.59 2.12
C CYS A 32 0.03 2.11 3.42
N TYR A 33 -0.88 1.34 4.03
CA TYR A 33 -1.48 1.71 5.30
C TYR A 33 -0.45 1.72 6.43
N THR A 34 0.38 0.69 6.57
CA THR A 34 1.44 0.66 7.59
C THR A 34 2.51 1.71 7.34
N PHE A 35 2.84 1.98 6.08
CA PHE A 35 3.74 3.07 5.70
C PHE A 35 3.16 4.45 6.05
N PHE A 36 1.87 4.68 5.84
CA PHE A 36 1.24 5.91 6.29
C PHE A 36 1.24 6.00 7.83
N LEU A 37 0.95 4.88 8.50
CA LEU A 37 0.93 4.80 9.95
C LEU A 37 2.31 5.04 10.57
N SER A 38 3.41 4.68 9.90
CA SER A 38 4.76 4.92 10.41
C SER A 38 5.14 6.40 10.47
N PHE A 39 4.41 7.28 9.78
CA PHE A 39 4.50 8.74 9.95
C PHE A 39 3.64 9.27 11.10
N THR A 40 2.94 8.40 11.82
CA THR A 40 2.08 8.78 12.95
C THR A 40 2.59 8.13 14.24
N ASP A 41 2.46 8.82 15.37
CA ASP A 41 2.75 8.27 16.71
C ASP A 41 1.50 7.59 17.29
N TRP A 42 0.72 6.98 16.41
CA TRP A 42 -0.54 6.37 16.79
C TRP A 42 -0.31 4.88 17.05
N SER A 43 -0.52 4.50 18.31
CA SER A 43 -0.54 3.10 18.74
C SER A 43 -1.93 2.72 19.18
N LEU A 44 -2.41 1.57 18.71
CA LEU A 44 -3.75 1.02 18.98
C LEU A 44 -4.06 0.91 20.47
N THR A 45 -3.03 0.77 21.31
CA THR A 45 -3.14 0.56 22.76
C THR A 45 -2.98 1.83 23.59
N SER A 46 -2.55 2.94 22.98
CA SER A 46 -2.13 4.13 23.75
C SER A 46 -3.27 5.09 24.07
N GLY A 47 -4.47 4.91 23.50
CA GLY A 47 -5.62 5.80 23.71
C GLY A 47 -5.39 7.25 23.26
N LYS A 48 -4.25 7.53 22.61
CA LYS A 48 -3.85 8.86 22.14
C LYS A 48 -4.53 9.15 20.79
N PRO A 49 -4.91 10.41 20.52
CA PRO A 49 -5.40 10.80 19.21
C PRO A 49 -4.30 10.61 18.15
N LEU A 50 -4.70 10.41 16.90
CA LEU A 50 -3.78 10.26 15.78
C LEU A 50 -2.92 11.53 15.63
N ASN A 51 -1.62 11.41 15.91
CA ASN A 51 -0.67 12.51 15.83
C ASN A 51 0.33 12.24 14.71
N ILE A 52 0.36 13.11 13.70
CA ILE A 52 1.28 12.98 12.56
C ILE A 52 2.64 13.56 12.97
N VAL A 53 3.62 12.69 13.15
CA VAL A 53 4.97 13.01 13.62
C VAL A 53 6.01 12.92 12.50
N ALA A 54 5.60 12.50 11.30
CA ALA A 54 6.43 12.36 10.12
C ALA A 54 7.75 11.61 10.40
N PHE A 55 8.90 12.25 10.20
CA PHE A 55 10.22 11.65 10.41
C PHE A 55 10.71 11.70 11.87
N LYS A 56 9.96 12.36 12.77
CA LYS A 56 10.40 12.56 14.15
C LYS A 56 10.62 11.22 14.86
N SER A 57 9.73 10.24 14.69
CA SER A 57 9.88 8.90 15.26
C SER A 57 11.18 8.21 14.83
N TYR A 58 11.57 8.35 13.57
CA TYR A 58 12.81 7.77 13.05
C TYR A 58 14.05 8.47 13.63
N ILE A 59 14.00 9.80 13.78
CA ILE A 59 15.08 10.58 14.37
C ILE A 59 15.21 10.29 15.87
N ASP A 60 14.10 10.12 16.58
CA ASP A 60 14.08 9.82 18.01
C ASP A 60 14.72 8.44 18.28
N VAL A 61 14.40 7.42 17.47
CA VAL A 61 15.06 6.09 17.53
C VAL A 61 16.56 6.15 17.19
N LEU A 62 16.96 7.01 16.26
CA LEU A 62 18.38 7.18 15.90
C LEU A 62 19.18 7.95 16.96
N LYS A 63 18.52 8.85 17.70
CA LYS A 63 19.14 9.66 18.76
C LYS A 63 19.11 8.99 20.12
N GLU A 64 18.41 7.86 20.25
CA GLU A 64 18.37 7.07 21.48
C GLU A 64 19.79 6.65 21.87
N PRO A 65 20.36 7.19 22.97
CA PRO A 65 21.63 6.72 23.48
C PRO A 65 21.39 5.34 24.09
N ARG A 66 22.06 4.34 23.51
CA ARG A 66 22.03 2.95 23.98
C ARG A 66 22.74 2.82 25.33
#